data_AF-A0A956YX41-F1
#
_entry.id   AF-A0A956YX41-F1
#
_cell.length_a   1.000
_cell.length_b   1.000
_cell.length_c   1.000
_cell.angle_alpha   90.00
_cell.angle_beta   90.00
_cell.angle_gamma   90.00
#
_symmetry.space_group_name_H-M   'P 1'
#
loop_
_entity.id
_entity.type
_entity.pdbx_description
1 polymer ?
#
loop_
_entity_poly.entity_id
_entity_poly.type
_entity_poly.pdbx_seq_one_letter_code
_entity_poly.pdbx_strand_id
1 'polypeptide(L)'
;VLGFADEHGIERLVVIIDLSNCSRIPMEIQNMRSRATMDQRTIGYVIVKMHLLAKVMVRMLDRLTPQQYVTAETPDEAINRARDMLRKHEQVKQ
;
A
#
# COMPACT_ATOMS: atom_id res chain seq x y z
N VAL A 1 7.33 -3.71 -5.78
CA VAL A 1 7.00 -2.26 -5.76
C VAL A 1 6.66 -1.86 -7.18
N LEU A 2 5.60 -1.08 -7.38
CA LEU A 2 5.21 -0.51 -8.67
C LEU A 2 5.22 1.01 -8.56
N GLY A 3 5.63 1.72 -9.61
CA GLY A 3 5.68 3.17 -9.57
C GLY A 3 5.76 3.84 -10.93
N PHE A 4 5.58 5.16 -10.93
CA PHE A 4 5.79 6.05 -12.07
C PHE A 4 6.42 7.36 -11.59
N ALA A 5 7.11 8.09 -12.46
CA ALA A 5 7.56 9.45 -12.15
C ALA A 5 6.45 10.46 -12.47
N ASP A 6 6.09 11.32 -11.51
CA ASP A 6 5.14 12.41 -11.77
C ASP A 6 5.76 13.51 -12.64
N GLU A 7 4.96 14.53 -12.99
CA GLU A 7 5.36 15.66 -13.86
C GLU A 7 6.58 16.45 -13.35
N HIS A 8 6.92 16.31 -12.06
CA HIS A 8 8.09 16.94 -11.43
C HIS A 8 9.29 15.99 -11.34
N GLY A 9 9.21 14.81 -11.96
CA GLY A 9 10.23 13.76 -11.88
C GLY A 9 10.25 13.04 -10.54
N ILE A 10 9.26 13.23 -9.67
CA ILE A 10 9.19 12.55 -8.38
C ILE A 10 8.54 11.19 -8.58
N GLU A 11 9.30 10.14 -8.27
CA GLU A 11 8.78 8.77 -8.32
C GLU A 11 7.68 8.58 -7.26
N ARG A 12 6.51 8.11 -7.70
CA ARG A 12 5.37 7.71 -6.85
C ARG A 12 5.27 6.21 -6.83
N LEU A 13 5.18 5.65 -5.63
CA LEU A 13 5.31 4.23 -5.37
C LEU A 13 4.04 3.66 -4.72
N VAL A 14 3.62 2.50 -5.22
CA VAL A 14 2.70 1.60 -4.52
C VAL A 14 3.46 0.32 -4.15
N VAL A 15 3.39 -0.03 -2.87
CA VAL A 15 4.10 -1.17 -2.31
C VAL A 15 3.14 -2.35 -2.16
N ILE A 16 3.41 -3.45 -2.85
CA ILE A 16 2.68 -4.71 -2.67
C ILE A 16 3.40 -5.52 -1.60
N ILE A 17 2.66 -5.99 -0.59
CA ILE A 17 3.17 -6.79 0.53
C ILE A 17 2.37 -8.08 0.60
N ASP A 18 3.04 -9.22 0.47
CA ASP A 18 2.42 -10.52 0.67
C ASP A 18 2.61 -10.98 2.11
N LEU A 19 1.50 -11.14 2.83
CA LEU A 19 1.51 -11.60 4.22
C LEU A 19 1.09 -13.07 4.40
N SER A 20 0.98 -13.84 3.31
CA SER A 20 0.57 -15.25 3.34
C SER A 20 1.35 -16.11 4.33
N ASN A 21 2.66 -15.84 4.44
CA ASN A 21 3.59 -16.60 5.27
C ASN A 21 4.03 -15.82 6.52
N CYS A 22 3.33 -14.72 6.85
CA CYS A 22 3.70 -13.87 7.97
C CYS A 22 3.09 -14.39 9.29
N SER A 23 3.96 -14.86 10.18
CA SER A 23 3.57 -15.30 11.53
C SER A 23 3.48 -14.17 12.56
N ARG A 24 4.01 -12.97 12.24
CA ARG A 24 4.10 -11.81 13.16
C ARG A 24 3.42 -10.58 12.60
N ILE A 25 2.13 -10.71 12.29
CA ILE A 25 1.35 -9.66 11.63
C ILE A 25 1.40 -8.30 12.36
N PRO A 26 1.29 -8.19 13.70
CA PRO A 26 1.36 -6.89 14.37
C PRO A 26 2.66 -6.12 14.10
N MET A 27 3.79 -6.84 14.06
CA MET A 27 5.10 -6.24 13.81
C MET A 27 5.23 -5.73 12.38
N GLU A 28 4.72 -6.48 11.39
CA GLU A 28 4.69 -6.03 10.01
C GLU A 28 3.80 -4.79 9.82
N ILE A 29 2.67 -4.73 10.52
CA ILE A 29 1.80 -3.56 10.50
C ILE A 29 2.50 -2.33 11.10
N GLN A 30 3.24 -2.52 12.19
CA GLN A 30 4.06 -1.44 12.76
C GLN A 30 5.15 -0.98 11.78
N ASN A 31 5.83 -1.92 11.12
CA ASN A 31 6.83 -1.60 10.10
C ASN A 31 6.24 -0.83 8.92
N MET A 32 5.06 -1.24 8.44
CA MET A 32 4.32 -0.53 7.38
C MET A 32 4.03 0.90 7.79
N ARG A 33 3.51 1.12 9.00
CA ARG A 33 3.25 2.46 9.53
C ARG A 33 4.53 3.31 9.58
N SER A 34 5.62 2.79 10.11
CA SER A 34 6.90 3.50 10.17
C SER A 34 7.41 3.88 8.78
N ARG A 35 7.32 2.99 7.80
CA ARG A 35 7.72 3.28 6.41
C ARG A 35 6.83 4.33 5.76
N ALA A 36 5.52 4.25 5.97
CA ALA A 36 4.54 5.21 5.47
C ALA A 36 4.84 6.65 5.97
N THR A 37 5.37 6.79 7.19
CA THR A 37 5.78 8.10 7.72
C THR A 37 7.13 8.61 7.21
N MET A 38 8.01 7.73 6.71
CA MET A 38 9.37 8.09 6.32
C MET A 38 9.54 8.35 4.82
N ASP A 39 8.78 7.67 3.96
CA ASP A 39 8.90 7.81 2.50
C ASP A 39 7.67 8.47 1.88
N GLN A 40 7.76 9.76 1.61
CA GLN A 40 6.71 10.57 0.98
C GLN A 40 6.42 10.19 -0.48
N ARG A 41 7.27 9.36 -1.10
CA ARG A 41 7.03 8.82 -2.45
C ARG A 41 6.00 7.70 -2.43
N THR A 42 5.86 7.01 -1.30
CA THR A 42 4.87 5.94 -1.18
C THR A 42 3.49 6.55 -1.04
N ILE A 43 2.65 6.35 -2.05
CA ILE A 43 1.27 6.81 -2.07
C ILE A 43 0.31 5.76 -1.51
N GLY A 44 0.73 4.50 -1.43
CA GLY A 44 -0.09 3.47 -0.81
C GLY A 44 0.48 2.06 -0.81
N TYR A 45 -0.28 1.17 -0.18
CA TYR A 45 0.08 -0.23 0.06
C TYR A 45 -1.04 -1.17 -0.38
N VAL A 46 -0.67 -2.27 -1.03
CA VAL A 46 -1.58 -3.38 -1.34
C VAL A 46 -1.13 -4.62 -0.58
N ILE A 47 -1.98 -5.15 0.30
CA ILE A 47 -1.65 -6.27 1.17
C ILE A 47 -2.36 -7.54 0.70
N VAL A 48 -1.58 -8.59 0.41
CA VAL A 48 -2.05 -9.86 -0.16
C VAL A 48 -2.26 -10.92 0.92
N LYS A 49 -3.35 -11.69 0.81
CA LYS A 49 -3.65 -12.89 1.62
C LYS A 49 -3.58 -12.64 3.12
N MET A 50 -4.35 -11.64 3.55
CA MET A 50 -4.29 -11.15 4.91
C MET A 50 -5.34 -11.82 5.83
N HIS A 51 -4.91 -12.23 7.02
CA HIS A 51 -5.80 -12.75 8.07
C HIS A 51 -6.83 -11.70 8.53
N LEU A 52 -8.01 -12.13 9.02
CA LEU A 52 -9.12 -11.23 9.36
C LEU A 52 -8.73 -10.12 10.36
N LEU A 53 -8.01 -10.47 11.43
CA LEU A 53 -7.54 -9.50 12.43
C LEU A 53 -6.61 -8.43 11.83
N ALA A 54 -5.84 -8.82 10.82
CA ALA A 54 -4.93 -7.92 10.14
C ALA A 54 -5.67 -6.97 9.17
N LYS A 55 -6.81 -7.41 8.59
CA LYS A 55 -7.73 -6.53 7.84
C LYS A 55 -8.23 -5.36 8.69
N VAL A 56 -8.53 -5.59 9.97
CA VAL A 56 -8.96 -4.53 10.88
C VAL A 56 -7.83 -3.52 11.12
N MET A 57 -6.62 -4.00 11.41
CA MET A 57 -5.47 -3.13 11.66
C MET A 57 -5.07 -2.30 10.42
N VAL A 58 -5.13 -2.88 9.22
CA VAL A 58 -4.87 -2.14 7.98
C VAL A 58 -5.90 -1.04 7.74
N ARG A 59 -7.18 -1.28 8.02
CA ARG A 59 -8.22 -0.24 7.96
C ARG A 59 -7.96 0.91 8.95
N MET A 60 -7.33 0.62 10.09
CA MET A 60 -6.91 1.67 11.00
C MET A 60 -5.76 2.49 10.42
N LEU A 61 -4.76 1.85 9.80
CA LEU A 61 -3.65 2.56 9.15
C LEU A 61 -4.12 3.51 8.04
N ASP A 62 -5.09 3.07 7.23
CA ASP A 62 -5.70 3.87 6.16
C ASP A 62 -6.35 5.17 6.68
N ARG A 63 -6.77 5.20 7.94
CA ARG A 63 -7.34 6.41 8.57
C ARG A 63 -6.30 7.25 9.31
N LEU A 64 -5.19 6.64 9.72
CA LEU A 64 -4.18 7.26 10.58
C LEU A 64 -2.98 7.80 9.80
N THR A 65 -2.85 7.44 8.53
CA THR A 65 -1.74 7.85 7.67
C THR A 65 -2.28 8.38 6.34
N PRO A 66 -1.54 9.28 5.66
CA PRO A 66 -1.98 9.85 4.39
C PRO A 66 -1.95 8.85 3.23
N GLN A 67 -1.29 7.70 3.40
CA GLN A 67 -1.22 6.64 2.41
C GLN A 67 -2.52 5.84 2.34
N GLN A 68 -2.85 5.39 1.13
CA GLN A 68 -3.98 4.50 0.92
C GLN A 68 -3.58 3.03 1.16
N TYR A 69 -4.41 2.26 1.84
CA TYR A 69 -4.19 0.83 2.07
C TYR A 69 -5.35 0.01 1.52
N VAL A 70 -5.04 -0.97 0.69
CA VAL A 70 -6.02 -1.89 0.12
C VAL A 70 -5.58 -3.33 0.30
N THR A 71 -6.55 -4.24 0.34
CA THR A 71 -6.31 -5.67 0.49
C THR A 71 -6.60 -6.40 -0.82
N ALA A 72 -5.87 -7.48 -1.09
CA ALA A 72 -6.10 -8.39 -2.20
C ALA A 72 -5.99 -9.85 -1.74
N GLU A 73 -6.71 -10.75 -2.39
CA GLU A 73 -6.66 -12.19 -2.09
C GLU A 73 -5.64 -12.92 -2.98
N THR A 74 -5.26 -12.33 -4.11
CA THR A 74 -4.26 -12.90 -5.03
C THR A 74 -3.20 -11.86 -5.44
N PRO A 75 -1.99 -12.31 -5.84
CA PRO A 75 -0.97 -11.42 -6.38
C PRO A 75 -1.43 -10.65 -7.63
N ASP A 76 -2.18 -11.28 -8.53
CA ASP A 76 -2.67 -10.64 -9.76
C ASP A 76 -3.68 -9.53 -9.44
N GLU A 77 -4.60 -9.78 -8.50
CA GLU A 77 -5.50 -8.75 -7.99
C GLU A 77 -4.70 -7.60 -7.37
N ALA A 78 -3.64 -7.91 -6.63
CA ALA A 78 -2.81 -6.91 -5.99
C ALA A 78 -2.12 -5.98 -6.99
N ILE A 79 -1.61 -6.53 -8.08
CA ILE A 79 -1.00 -5.78 -9.19
C ILE A 79 -2.02 -4.85 -9.84
N ASN A 80 -3.24 -5.34 -10.11
CA ASN A 80 -4.29 -4.53 -10.71
C ASN A 80 -4.71 -3.37 -9.79
N ARG A 81 -4.92 -3.64 -8.50
CA ARG A 81 -5.22 -2.58 -7.52
C ARG A 81 -4.10 -1.55 -7.42
N ALA A 82 -2.84 -1.99 -7.42
CA ALA A 82 -1.71 -1.08 -7.39
C ALA A 82 -1.65 -0.17 -8.63
N ARG A 83 -1.93 -0.70 -9.82
CA ARG A 83 -2.03 0.10 -11.05
C ARG A 83 -3.16 1.10 -11.00
N ASP A 84 -4.33 0.71 -10.48
CA ASP A 84 -5.47 1.60 -10.33
C ASP A 84 -5.20 2.74 -9.33
N MET A 85 -4.46 2.46 -8.25
CA MET A 85 -4.03 3.48 -7.30
C MET A 85 -3.09 4.50 -7.95
N LEU A 86 -2.10 4.02 -8.72
CA LEU A 86 -1.18 4.90 -9.45
C LEU A 86 -1.94 5.78 -10.46
N ARG A 87 -2.85 5.20 -11.26
CA ARG A 87 -3.67 5.95 -12.23
C ARG A 87 -4.55 7.01 -11.57
N LYS A 88 -5.22 6.69 -10.46
CA LYS A 88 -6.05 7.66 -9.74
C LYS A 88 -5.21 8.82 -9.21
N HIS A 89 -4.01 8.53 -8.72
CA HIS A 89 -3.13 9.56 -8.19
C HIS A 89 -2.54 10.46 -9.30
N GLU A 90 -2.36 9.93 -10.51
CA GLU A 90 -2.00 10.71 -11.70
C GLU A 90 -3.14 11.64 -12.12
N GLN A 91 -4.39 11.14 -12.18
CA GLN A 91 -5.56 11.92 -12.60
C GLN A 91 -5.95 13.05 -11.64
N VAL A 92 -5.71 12.90 -10.33
CA VAL A 92 -6.03 13.96 -9.35
C VAL A 92 -5.09 15.16 -9.46
N LYS A 93 -3.95 15.02 -10.15
CA LYS A 93 -2.97 16.10 -10.34
C LYS A 93 -3.11 16.87 -11.67
N GLN A 94 -3.92 16.37 -12.62
CA GLN A 94 -4.25 17.07 -13.87
C GLN A 94 -5.47 17.97 -13.69
#